data_AF-A0AAE7BSZ5-F1
#
_entry.id   AF-A0AAE7BSZ5-F1
#
_cell.length_a   1.000
_cell.length_b   1.000
_cell.length_c   1.000
_cell.angle_alpha   90.00
_cell.angle_beta   90.00
_cell.angle_gamma   90.00
#
_symmetry.space_group_name_H-M   'P 1'
#
loop_
_entity.id
_entity.type
_entity.pdbx_description
1 polymer ?
#
loop_
_entity_poly.entity_id
_entity_poly.type
_entity_poly.pdbx_seq_one_letter_code
_entity_poly.pdbx_strand_id
1 'polypeptide(L)'
;MILINDASFLDPYSSIENEEYFVMVNELDKDDDIKDESVWIKANPILCSYEEGMAYLRGELKAALDVPEKMRNYLTKNMNRWVDQKENGYMSLEAWAKCGVDEMPNLAQFECIVGIDLSKKIDLTSVSFEFDLKNDHIAILNHSFMPEDTLAVKRKTDRFPYDLYIQQGWMTATPGAVVDYTFIKAYIQRMERDKEWKIKEVCYDPYNATQFAADMEAEGYTMIEIRQGVRTLSEPTKNFREMVLEKKVLHDKNPVLEWSIGNAVTKMDAQENIMLDKSKSTDRIDPIASAINAHVRVMCKDPKADLNAHILSGNFSF
;
A
#
# COMPACT_ATOMS: atom_id res chain seq x y z
N MET A 1 -18.00 27.97 11.39
CA MET A 1 -17.50 29.19 12.08
C MET A 1 -17.93 29.14 13.53
N ILE A 2 -16.97 29.06 14.44
CA ILE A 2 -17.21 29.15 15.90
C ILE A 2 -16.58 30.45 16.38
N LEU A 3 -17.35 31.26 17.11
CA LEU A 3 -16.92 32.51 17.72
C LEU A 3 -16.78 32.31 19.23
N ILE A 4 -15.60 32.60 19.77
CA ILE A 4 -15.32 32.46 21.21
C ILE A 4 -14.68 33.77 21.68
N ASN A 5 -15.31 34.42 22.66
CA ASN A 5 -14.84 35.67 23.27
C ASN A 5 -14.38 35.39 24.70
N ASP A 6 -13.41 34.49 24.87
CA ASP A 6 -12.89 34.14 26.19
C ASP A 6 -11.43 33.65 26.09
N ALA A 7 -10.56 34.20 26.93
CA ALA A 7 -9.15 33.85 27.05
C ALA A 7 -8.94 32.41 27.57
N SER A 8 -9.96 31.80 28.17
CA SER A 8 -9.97 30.40 28.62
C SER A 8 -9.77 29.38 27.48
N PHE A 9 -9.99 29.78 26.23
CA PHE A 9 -9.77 28.92 25.06
C PHE A 9 -8.27 28.66 24.76
N LEU A 10 -7.39 29.62 25.06
CA LEU A 10 -5.95 29.50 24.82
C LEU A 10 -5.22 28.81 25.97
N ASP A 11 -5.66 29.05 27.20
CA ASP A 11 -5.18 28.37 28.40
C ASP A 11 -6.38 28.09 29.34
N PRO A 12 -6.83 26.82 29.43
CA PRO A 12 -7.99 26.45 30.25
C PRO A 12 -7.74 26.60 31.77
N TYR A 13 -6.51 26.93 32.19
CA TYR A 13 -6.15 27.16 33.59
C TYR A 13 -5.86 28.64 33.92
N SER A 14 -5.93 29.53 32.93
CA SER A 14 -5.76 30.97 33.14
C SER A 14 -7.00 31.57 33.80
N SER A 15 -6.81 32.32 34.89
CA SER A 15 -7.88 33.06 35.59
C SER A 15 -8.02 34.51 35.09
N ILE A 16 -7.45 34.83 33.94
CA ILE A 16 -7.43 36.19 33.38
C ILE A 16 -8.53 36.27 32.31
N GLU A 17 -9.60 37.01 32.60
CA GLU A 17 -10.60 37.38 31.60
C GLU A 17 -10.08 38.57 30.78
N ASN A 18 -9.99 38.42 29.46
CA ASN A 18 -9.62 39.49 28.55
C ASN A 18 -10.58 39.53 27.36
N GLU A 19 -11.53 40.48 27.41
CA GLU A 19 -12.57 40.69 26.41
C GLU A 19 -12.05 41.34 25.10
N GLU A 20 -10.78 41.76 25.03
CA GLU A 20 -10.18 42.33 23.82
C GLU A 20 -9.75 41.28 22.79
N TYR A 21 -9.71 40.00 23.17
CA TYR A 21 -9.35 38.92 22.25
C TYR A 21 -10.55 38.43 21.43
N PHE A 22 -10.41 38.51 20.11
CA PHE A 22 -11.33 37.90 19.16
C PHE A 22 -10.71 36.62 18.57
N VAL A 23 -11.38 35.48 18.77
CA VAL A 23 -10.96 34.19 18.22
C VAL A 23 -12.00 33.71 17.20
N MET A 24 -11.53 33.40 15.99
CA MET A 24 -12.34 32.84 14.92
C MET A 24 -11.72 31.52 14.46
N VAL A 25 -12.47 30.43 14.62
CA VAL A 25 -12.09 29.11 14.08
C VAL A 25 -12.91 28.85 12.81
N ASN A 26 -12.20 28.66 11.71
CA ASN A 26 -12.73 28.44 10.38
C ASN A 26 -12.39 27.03 9.93
N GLU A 27 -13.39 26.19 9.72
CA GLU A 27 -13.24 24.82 9.24
C GLU A 27 -14.42 24.46 8.34
N LEU A 28 -14.18 23.50 7.46
CA LEU A 28 -15.22 22.87 6.66
C LEU A 28 -16.05 21.92 7.53
N ASP A 29 -17.36 21.81 7.29
CA ASP A 29 -18.18 20.83 7.99
C ASP A 29 -17.83 19.40 7.52
N LYS A 30 -18.12 18.40 8.35
CA LYS A 30 -17.73 16.99 8.09
C LYS A 30 -18.26 16.45 6.75
N ASP A 31 -19.48 16.85 6.39
CA ASP A 31 -20.24 16.35 5.25
C ASP A 31 -20.24 17.32 4.05
N ASP A 32 -19.51 18.43 4.14
CA ASP A 32 -19.35 19.37 3.04
C ASP A 32 -18.55 18.72 1.88
N ASP A 33 -19.02 18.91 0.65
CA ASP A 33 -18.30 18.51 -0.55
C ASP A 33 -17.17 19.51 -0.84
N ILE A 34 -15.93 19.03 -0.81
CA ILE A 34 -14.74 19.85 -1.07
C ILE A 34 -14.69 20.39 -2.51
N LYS A 35 -15.46 19.82 -3.43
CA LYS A 35 -15.55 20.28 -4.82
C LYS A 35 -16.57 21.41 -5.00
N ASP A 36 -17.41 21.66 -4.00
CA ASP A 36 -18.34 22.79 -3.98
C ASP A 36 -17.60 24.04 -3.49
N GLU A 37 -17.29 24.96 -4.41
CA GLU A 37 -16.58 26.20 -4.08
C GLU A 37 -17.37 27.10 -3.11
N SER A 38 -18.70 26.95 -3.05
CA SER A 38 -19.54 27.79 -2.20
C SER A 38 -19.32 27.57 -0.70
N VAL A 39 -18.81 26.39 -0.32
CA VAL A 39 -18.53 26.05 1.08
C VAL A 39 -17.11 26.44 1.53
N TRP A 40 -16.20 26.80 0.61
CA TRP A 40 -14.81 27.11 0.94
C TRP A 40 -14.66 28.35 1.84
N ILE A 41 -15.60 29.29 1.76
CA ILE A 41 -15.67 30.48 2.63
C ILE A 41 -15.70 30.11 4.11
N LYS A 42 -16.22 28.94 4.48
CA LYS A 42 -16.29 28.46 5.87
C LYS A 42 -14.91 28.24 6.48
N ALA A 43 -13.96 27.75 5.67
CA ALA A 43 -12.58 27.50 6.07
C ALA A 43 -11.66 28.69 5.73
N ASN A 44 -11.93 29.41 4.64
CA ASN A 44 -11.05 30.44 4.09
C ASN A 44 -11.76 31.78 3.82
N PRO A 45 -12.29 32.48 4.84
CA PRO A 45 -13.06 33.71 4.63
C PRO A 45 -12.27 34.82 3.92
N ILE A 46 -10.95 34.87 4.09
CA ILE A 46 -10.08 35.86 3.45
C ILE A 46 -9.75 35.46 2.01
N LEU A 47 -9.26 34.23 1.76
CA LEU A 47 -8.88 33.82 0.39
C LEU A 47 -10.08 33.81 -0.56
N CYS A 48 -11.27 33.50 -0.04
CA CYS A 48 -12.50 33.52 -0.83
C CYS A 48 -13.06 34.95 -1.08
N SER A 49 -12.45 36.00 -0.51
CA SER A 49 -12.91 37.38 -0.70
C SER A 49 -12.40 38.05 -1.98
N TYR A 50 -11.49 37.41 -2.72
CA TYR A 50 -10.91 37.91 -3.96
C TYR A 50 -10.58 36.76 -4.94
N GLU A 51 -10.53 37.06 -6.24
CA GLU A 51 -10.47 36.04 -7.29
C GLU A 51 -9.14 35.27 -7.29
N GLU A 52 -8.02 35.92 -7.00
CA GLU A 52 -6.71 35.27 -6.96
C GLU A 52 -6.62 34.23 -5.83
N GLY A 53 -7.30 34.46 -4.71
CA GLY A 53 -7.37 33.51 -3.60
C GLY A 53 -8.27 32.31 -3.94
N MET A 54 -9.39 32.54 -4.62
CA MET A 54 -10.21 31.47 -5.19
C MET A 54 -9.45 30.65 -6.23
N ALA A 55 -8.71 31.31 -7.13
CA ALA A 55 -7.88 30.67 -8.14
C ALA A 55 -6.78 29.80 -7.51
N TYR A 56 -6.15 30.26 -6.41
CA TYR A 56 -5.21 29.46 -5.63
C TYR A 56 -5.86 28.19 -5.07
N LEU A 57 -7.02 28.30 -4.41
CA LEU A 57 -7.74 27.15 -3.85
C LEU A 57 -8.18 26.14 -4.92
N ARG A 58 -8.61 26.61 -6.10
CA ARG A 58 -8.89 25.75 -7.27
C ARG A 58 -7.64 25.01 -7.75
N GLY A 59 -6.50 25.69 -7.79
CA GLY A 59 -5.21 25.10 -8.16
C GLY A 59 -4.79 23.99 -7.20
N GLU A 60 -4.89 24.24 -5.89
CA GLU A 60 -4.56 23.26 -4.85
C GLU A 60 -5.52 22.06 -4.89
N LEU A 61 -6.83 22.28 -5.08
CA LEU A 61 -7.79 21.19 -5.23
C LEU A 61 -7.47 20.35 -6.46
N LYS A 62 -7.17 20.98 -7.59
CA LYS A 62 -6.81 20.27 -8.82
C LYS A 62 -5.57 19.40 -8.61
N ALA A 63 -4.51 19.97 -8.04
CA ALA A 63 -3.29 19.22 -7.73
C ALA A 63 -3.55 18.05 -6.76
N ALA A 64 -4.45 18.23 -5.79
CA ALA A 64 -4.87 17.19 -4.85
C ALA A 64 -5.73 16.09 -5.47
N LEU A 65 -6.56 16.41 -6.46
CA LEU A 65 -7.33 15.43 -7.23
C LEU A 65 -6.44 14.61 -8.17
N ASP A 66 -5.44 15.26 -8.77
CA ASP A 66 -4.46 14.62 -9.65
C ASP A 66 -3.46 13.76 -8.85
N VAL A 67 -3.09 14.18 -7.64
CA VAL A 67 -2.11 13.52 -6.77
C VAL A 67 -2.73 13.25 -5.39
N PRO A 68 -3.22 12.02 -5.14
CA PRO A 68 -3.93 11.67 -3.90
C PRO A 68 -3.18 12.02 -2.59
N GLU A 69 -1.86 12.00 -2.60
CA GLU A 69 -1.02 12.34 -1.44
C GLU A 69 -1.15 13.81 -1.04
N LYS A 70 -1.45 14.70 -2.00
CA LYS A 70 -1.68 16.13 -1.72
C LYS A 70 -3.06 16.39 -1.13
N MET A 71 -4.01 15.45 -1.25
CA MET A 71 -5.37 15.60 -0.73
C MET A 71 -5.40 15.86 0.78
N ARG A 72 -4.55 15.19 1.55
CA ARG A 72 -4.46 15.44 2.99
C ARG A 72 -4.01 16.88 3.30
N ASN A 73 -2.98 17.34 2.60
CA ASN A 73 -2.47 18.71 2.78
C ASN A 73 -3.55 19.72 2.42
N TYR A 74 -4.26 19.51 1.31
CA TYR A 74 -5.41 20.34 0.96
C TYR A 74 -6.49 20.36 2.05
N LEU A 75 -6.92 19.19 2.53
CA LEU A 75 -7.94 19.10 3.57
C LEU A 75 -7.52 19.76 4.90
N THR A 76 -6.26 19.57 5.31
CA THR A 76 -5.77 20.06 6.62
C THR A 76 -5.29 21.50 6.59
N LYS A 77 -4.65 21.94 5.51
CA LYS A 77 -4.00 23.27 5.39
C LYS A 77 -4.86 24.29 4.67
N ASN A 78 -5.69 23.86 3.74
CA ASN A 78 -6.61 24.75 3.03
C ASN A 78 -8.01 24.64 3.60
N MET A 79 -8.54 23.46 3.91
CA MET A 79 -9.93 23.32 4.38
C MET A 79 -10.07 23.25 5.91
N ASN A 80 -8.95 23.32 6.65
CA ASN A 80 -8.88 23.23 8.12
C ASN A 80 -9.67 22.04 8.71
N ARG A 81 -9.78 20.95 7.95
CA ARG A 81 -10.54 19.77 8.35
C ARG A 81 -9.65 18.81 9.13
N TRP A 82 -10.14 18.38 10.30
CA TRP A 82 -9.55 17.28 11.04
C TRP A 82 -9.75 15.96 10.29
N VAL A 83 -8.65 15.37 9.83
CA VAL A 83 -8.64 14.06 9.16
C VAL A 83 -8.04 13.02 10.09
N ASP A 84 -8.88 12.09 10.53
CA ASP A 84 -8.54 10.97 11.41
C ASP A 84 -7.86 9.79 10.68
N GLN A 85 -7.35 10.04 9.47
CA GLN A 85 -6.54 9.09 8.71
C GLN A 85 -5.08 9.16 9.19
N LYS A 86 -4.33 8.04 9.15
CA LYS A 86 -2.87 8.05 9.35
C LYS A 86 -2.24 9.06 8.37
N GLU A 87 -1.30 9.86 8.85
CA GLU A 87 -0.53 10.79 8.00
C GLU A 87 0.15 9.99 6.88
N ASN A 88 -0.12 10.36 5.63
CA ASN A 88 0.39 9.70 4.42
C ASN A 88 0.03 8.21 4.27
N GLY A 89 -1.13 7.75 4.77
CA GLY A 89 -1.60 6.37 4.52
C GLY A 89 -1.59 6.00 3.04
N TYR A 90 -1.13 4.80 2.70
CA TYR A 90 -0.89 4.40 1.31
C TYR A 90 -2.18 4.34 0.47
N MET A 91 -3.21 3.66 0.98
CA MET A 91 -4.52 3.59 0.33
C MET A 91 -5.66 3.38 1.34
N SER A 92 -6.89 3.63 0.91
CA SER A 92 -8.08 3.42 1.73
C SER A 92 -8.36 1.93 1.93
N LEU A 93 -8.49 1.49 3.19
CA LEU A 93 -8.93 0.14 3.52
C LEU A 93 -10.35 -0.17 3.00
N GLU A 94 -11.20 0.86 2.84
CA GLU A 94 -12.51 0.67 2.22
C GLU A 94 -12.39 0.35 0.72
N ALA A 95 -11.46 0.99 0.02
CA ALA A 95 -11.19 0.69 -1.38
C ALA A 95 -10.59 -0.71 -1.53
N TRP A 96 -9.66 -1.08 -0.65
CA TRP A 96 -9.12 -2.43 -0.57
C TRP A 96 -10.23 -3.46 -0.33
N ALA A 97 -11.06 -3.29 0.71
CA ALA A 97 -12.12 -4.24 1.05
C ALA A 97 -13.12 -4.49 -0.09
N LYS A 98 -13.36 -3.50 -0.97
CA LYS A 98 -14.21 -3.63 -2.17
C LYS A 98 -13.61 -4.55 -3.25
N CYS A 99 -12.32 -4.86 -3.19
CA CYS A 99 -11.60 -5.79 -4.06
C CYS A 99 -11.61 -7.24 -3.52
N GLY A 100 -12.13 -7.46 -2.31
CA GLY A 100 -12.13 -8.76 -1.65
C GLY A 100 -13.19 -9.69 -2.23
N VAL A 101 -12.78 -10.92 -2.58
CA VAL A 101 -13.67 -11.98 -3.07
C VAL A 101 -13.80 -13.10 -2.04
N ASP A 102 -14.96 -13.76 -1.99
CA ASP A 102 -15.16 -14.92 -1.10
C ASP A 102 -14.52 -16.19 -1.66
N GLU A 103 -14.43 -16.30 -2.98
CA GLU A 103 -13.82 -17.42 -3.68
C GLU A 103 -12.93 -16.90 -4.82
N MET A 104 -11.69 -17.39 -4.86
CA MET A 104 -10.77 -17.07 -5.94
C MET A 104 -11.14 -17.84 -7.21
N PRO A 105 -10.99 -17.23 -8.40
CA PRO A 105 -11.14 -17.97 -9.65
C PRO A 105 -10.11 -19.11 -9.73
N ASN A 106 -10.26 -20.03 -10.69
CA ASN A 106 -9.22 -21.03 -10.92
C ASN A 106 -7.94 -20.34 -11.44
N LEU A 107 -6.92 -20.27 -10.58
CA LEU A 107 -5.66 -19.58 -10.85
C LEU A 107 -4.62 -20.43 -11.60
N ALA A 108 -4.80 -21.76 -11.67
CA ALA A 108 -3.86 -22.69 -12.35
C ALA A 108 -3.71 -22.40 -13.86
N GLN A 109 -4.66 -21.68 -14.46
CA GLN A 109 -4.62 -21.29 -15.86
C GLN A 109 -3.78 -20.03 -16.15
N PHE A 110 -3.40 -19.27 -15.12
CA PHE A 110 -2.67 -18.00 -15.26
C PHE A 110 -1.19 -18.14 -14.87
N GLU A 111 -0.35 -17.25 -15.41
CA GLU A 111 1.04 -17.13 -14.97
C GLU A 111 1.06 -16.47 -13.58
N CYS A 112 1.92 -17.00 -12.70
CA CYS A 112 2.10 -16.51 -11.35
C CYS A 112 3.48 -15.87 -11.22
N ILE A 113 3.51 -14.65 -10.68
CA ILE A 113 4.73 -13.99 -10.24
C ILE A 113 4.71 -13.97 -8.72
N VAL A 114 5.76 -14.52 -8.13
CA VAL A 114 5.93 -14.55 -6.67
C VAL A 114 6.76 -13.35 -6.27
N GLY A 115 6.40 -12.69 -5.18
CA GLY A 115 7.20 -11.64 -4.56
C GLY A 115 7.46 -12.01 -3.12
N ILE A 116 8.71 -11.81 -2.68
CA ILE A 116 9.15 -12.18 -1.34
C ILE A 116 9.74 -10.94 -0.67
N ASP A 117 9.38 -10.73 0.59
CA ASP A 117 10.07 -9.82 1.49
C ASP A 117 10.75 -10.62 2.60
N LEU A 118 12.05 -10.87 2.41
CA LEU A 118 12.90 -11.53 3.39
C LEU A 118 13.40 -10.46 4.37
N SER A 119 12.61 -10.24 5.42
CA SER A 119 12.97 -9.31 6.49
C SER A 119 14.31 -9.67 7.14
N LYS A 120 14.86 -8.75 7.95
CA LYS A 120 16.01 -9.08 8.79
C LYS A 120 15.64 -10.28 9.68
N LYS A 121 16.56 -11.22 9.86
CA LYS A 121 16.43 -12.57 10.48
C LYS A 121 15.37 -12.83 11.56
N ILE A 122 14.88 -11.83 12.28
CA ILE A 122 13.92 -11.91 13.39
C ILE A 122 12.51 -11.36 13.06
N ASP A 123 12.31 -10.64 11.97
CA ASP A 123 11.05 -9.95 11.68
C ASP A 123 10.09 -10.81 10.81
N LEU A 124 8.96 -10.21 10.42
CA LEU A 124 7.92 -10.85 9.62
C LEU A 124 8.41 -11.04 8.19
N THR A 125 8.42 -12.26 7.68
CA THR A 125 8.78 -12.54 6.29
C THR A 125 7.52 -12.89 5.50
N SER A 126 7.34 -12.37 4.30
CA SER A 126 6.09 -12.55 3.55
C SER A 126 6.33 -13.00 2.11
N VAL A 127 5.39 -13.80 1.60
CA VAL A 127 5.33 -14.29 0.22
C VAL A 127 4.00 -13.88 -0.37
N SER A 128 4.02 -13.15 -1.47
CA SER A 128 2.85 -12.81 -2.27
C SER A 128 2.87 -13.58 -3.59
N PHE A 129 1.72 -14.06 -4.04
CA PHE A 129 1.50 -14.64 -5.36
C PHE A 129 0.57 -13.70 -6.12
N GLU A 130 1.07 -13.09 -7.19
CA GLU A 130 0.26 -12.28 -8.09
C GLU A 130 0.04 -13.03 -9.41
N PHE A 131 -1.20 -13.04 -9.88
CA PHE A 131 -1.62 -13.69 -11.11
C PHE A 131 -2.13 -12.63 -12.07
N ASP A 132 -1.52 -12.54 -13.26
CA ASP A 132 -2.02 -11.68 -14.34
C ASP A 132 -3.25 -12.34 -14.98
N LEU A 133 -4.43 -11.85 -14.61
CA LEU A 133 -5.70 -12.34 -15.15
C LEU A 133 -5.97 -11.68 -16.51
N LYS A 134 -7.05 -12.12 -17.18
CA LYS A 134 -7.53 -11.44 -18.39
C LYS A 134 -8.10 -10.05 -18.05
N ASN A 135 -8.16 -9.17 -19.05
CA ASN A 135 -8.79 -7.85 -18.99
C ASN A 135 -8.17 -6.91 -17.93
N ASP A 136 -6.85 -6.92 -17.80
CA ASP A 136 -6.11 -6.02 -16.90
C ASP A 136 -6.47 -6.17 -15.41
N HIS A 137 -6.93 -7.35 -15.00
CA HIS A 137 -7.13 -7.67 -13.59
C HIS A 137 -5.98 -8.51 -13.05
N ILE A 138 -5.74 -8.41 -11.75
CA ILE A 138 -4.81 -9.30 -11.05
C ILE A 138 -5.52 -10.00 -9.90
N ALA A 139 -5.12 -11.23 -9.59
CA ALA A 139 -5.42 -11.85 -8.31
C ALA A 139 -4.18 -11.85 -7.44
N ILE A 140 -4.33 -11.58 -6.15
CA ILE A 140 -3.26 -11.62 -5.16
C ILE A 140 -3.63 -12.53 -3.99
N LEU A 141 -2.68 -13.38 -3.63
CA LEU A 141 -2.67 -14.13 -2.38
C LEU A 141 -1.39 -13.82 -1.61
N ASN A 142 -1.43 -13.92 -0.29
CA ASN A 142 -0.27 -13.68 0.56
C ASN A 142 -0.20 -14.70 1.70
N HIS A 143 1.01 -14.97 2.17
CA HIS A 143 1.25 -15.73 3.39
C HIS A 143 2.49 -15.21 4.10
N SER A 144 2.44 -15.15 5.43
CA SER A 144 3.56 -14.65 6.23
C SER A 144 4.15 -15.68 7.19
N PHE A 145 5.40 -15.46 7.58
CA PHE A 145 6.19 -16.31 8.44
C PHE A 145 6.81 -15.48 9.56
N MET A 146 6.86 -16.03 10.77
CA MET A 146 7.54 -15.40 11.90
C MET A 146 8.18 -16.47 12.80
N PRO A 147 9.40 -16.25 13.33
CA PRO A 147 10.02 -17.21 14.26
C PRO A 147 9.26 -17.25 15.59
N GLU A 148 9.09 -18.44 16.17
CA GLU A 148 8.35 -18.63 17.44
C GLU A 148 8.90 -17.76 18.59
N ASP A 149 10.23 -17.62 18.68
CA ASP A 149 10.86 -16.81 19.72
C ASP A 149 10.51 -15.33 19.58
N THR A 150 10.48 -14.82 18.34
CA THR A 150 10.10 -13.43 18.08
C THR A 150 8.59 -13.23 18.26
N LEU A 151 7.79 -14.19 17.81
CA LEU A 151 6.34 -14.19 17.98
C LEU A 151 5.94 -14.05 19.46
N ALA A 152 6.64 -14.76 20.37
CA ALA A 152 6.39 -14.67 21.81
C ALA A 152 6.58 -13.26 22.39
N VAL A 153 7.54 -12.50 21.85
CA VAL A 153 7.77 -11.09 22.21
C VAL A 153 6.72 -10.20 21.56
N LYS A 154 6.47 -10.37 20.26
CA LYS A 154 5.56 -9.52 19.47
C LYS A 154 4.11 -9.63 19.91
N ARG A 155 3.66 -10.79 20.39
CA ARG A 155 2.34 -10.97 21.03
C ARG A 155 2.07 -9.97 22.15
N LYS A 156 3.11 -9.51 22.84
CA LYS A 156 2.98 -8.56 23.96
C LYS A 156 3.02 -7.10 23.51
N THR A 157 3.70 -6.82 22.41
CA THR A 157 3.96 -5.44 21.94
C THR A 157 2.97 -5.01 20.86
N ASP A 158 2.65 -5.92 19.95
CA ASP A 158 1.85 -5.64 18.76
C ASP A 158 0.40 -5.99 19.11
N ARG A 159 -0.53 -5.04 18.92
CA ARG A 159 -1.98 -5.27 19.11
C ARG A 159 -2.56 -6.01 17.89
N PHE A 160 -1.91 -7.10 17.49
CA PHE A 160 -2.24 -7.88 16.30
C PHE A 160 -2.47 -9.35 16.71
N PRO A 161 -3.60 -9.98 16.31
CA PRO A 161 -3.98 -11.30 16.80
C PRO A 161 -3.25 -12.42 16.03
N TYR A 162 -1.93 -12.52 16.21
CA TYR A 162 -1.11 -13.52 15.51
C TYR A 162 -1.61 -14.96 15.69
N ASP A 163 -2.03 -15.34 16.89
CA ASP A 163 -2.48 -16.70 17.19
C ASP A 163 -3.70 -17.11 16.37
N LEU A 164 -4.62 -16.16 16.19
CA LEU A 164 -5.81 -16.35 15.36
C LEU A 164 -5.41 -16.59 13.91
N TYR A 165 -4.50 -15.78 13.36
CA TYR A 165 -4.12 -15.86 11.96
C TYR A 165 -3.19 -17.04 11.64
N ILE A 166 -2.42 -17.51 12.63
CA ILE A 166 -1.72 -18.80 12.53
C ILE A 166 -2.74 -19.94 12.52
N GLN A 167 -3.72 -19.93 13.44
CA GLN A 167 -4.77 -20.96 13.49
C GLN A 167 -5.63 -20.99 12.21
N GLN A 168 -5.90 -19.83 11.62
CA GLN A 168 -6.64 -19.70 10.36
C GLN A 168 -5.78 -20.01 9.12
N GLY A 169 -4.47 -20.20 9.28
CA GLY A 169 -3.57 -20.55 8.18
C GLY A 169 -3.10 -19.40 7.31
N TRP A 170 -3.27 -18.14 7.73
CA TRP A 170 -2.73 -16.94 7.06
C TRP A 170 -1.25 -16.70 7.37
N MET A 171 -0.77 -17.29 8.47
CA MET A 171 0.60 -17.18 8.92
C MET A 171 1.14 -18.53 9.38
N THR A 172 2.46 -18.69 9.30
CA THR A 172 3.18 -19.85 9.85
C THR A 172 4.20 -19.38 10.88
N ALA A 173 4.14 -19.94 12.09
CA ALA A 173 5.25 -19.82 13.03
C ALA A 173 6.36 -20.81 12.65
N THR A 174 7.59 -20.33 12.43
CA THR A 174 8.73 -21.20 12.15
C THR A 174 9.51 -21.50 13.44
N PRO A 175 9.98 -22.75 13.65
CA PRO A 175 10.74 -23.08 14.84
C PRO A 175 12.03 -22.26 14.98
N GLY A 176 12.37 -21.88 16.21
CA GLY A 176 13.64 -21.24 16.56
C GLY A 176 13.64 -19.71 16.53
N ALA A 177 14.85 -19.15 16.56
CA ALA A 177 15.08 -17.72 16.76
C ALA A 177 15.08 -16.88 15.47
N VAL A 178 15.25 -17.53 14.31
CA VAL A 178 15.35 -16.88 13.01
C VAL A 178 14.46 -17.55 11.99
N VAL A 179 14.00 -16.81 10.98
CA VAL A 179 13.22 -17.41 9.89
C VAL A 179 14.14 -18.32 9.09
N ASP A 180 13.86 -19.62 9.14
CA ASP A 180 14.53 -20.59 8.29
C ASP A 180 13.87 -20.55 6.90
N TYR A 181 14.63 -20.06 5.91
CA TYR A 181 14.15 -19.87 4.56
C TYR A 181 13.79 -21.20 3.85
N THR A 182 14.19 -22.35 4.41
CA THR A 182 13.72 -23.66 3.91
C THR A 182 12.19 -23.80 4.03
N PHE A 183 11.56 -23.21 5.06
CA PHE A 183 10.09 -23.21 5.20
C PHE A 183 9.42 -22.38 4.11
N ILE A 184 10.02 -21.26 3.72
CA ILE A 184 9.52 -20.37 2.66
C ILE A 184 9.60 -21.08 1.31
N LYS A 185 10.75 -21.67 1.02
CA LYS A 185 10.97 -22.48 -0.18
C LYS A 185 9.99 -23.64 -0.27
N ALA A 186 9.87 -24.44 0.79
CA ALA A 186 8.94 -25.55 0.85
C ALA A 186 7.48 -25.10 0.70
N TYR A 187 7.14 -23.92 1.23
CA TYR A 187 5.81 -23.34 1.06
C TYR A 187 5.52 -22.98 -0.40
N ILE A 188 6.43 -22.27 -1.08
CA ILE A 188 6.28 -21.91 -2.50
C ILE A 188 6.10 -23.17 -3.36
N GLN A 189 6.96 -24.18 -3.17
CA GLN A 189 6.89 -25.45 -3.88
C GLN A 189 5.60 -26.22 -3.61
N ARG A 190 5.13 -26.20 -2.36
CA ARG A 190 3.86 -26.82 -1.99
C ARG A 190 2.70 -26.12 -2.68
N MET A 191 2.68 -24.79 -2.69
CA MET A 191 1.61 -24.03 -3.36
C MET A 191 1.62 -24.29 -4.87
N GLU A 192 2.79 -24.29 -5.50
CA GLU A 192 2.94 -24.62 -6.92
C GLU A 192 2.38 -26.01 -7.25
N ARG A 193 2.79 -27.03 -6.50
CA ARG A 193 2.36 -28.42 -6.73
C ARG A 193 0.89 -28.64 -6.39
N ASP A 194 0.44 -28.21 -5.21
CA ASP A 194 -0.88 -28.55 -4.69
C ASP A 194 -1.99 -27.73 -5.37
N LYS A 195 -1.65 -26.56 -5.94
CA LYS A 195 -2.59 -25.69 -6.67
C LYS A 195 -2.39 -25.71 -8.18
N GLU A 196 -1.41 -26.48 -8.66
CA GLU A 196 -1.02 -26.54 -10.09
C GLU A 196 -0.73 -25.14 -10.68
N TRP A 197 -0.16 -24.26 -9.86
CA TRP A 197 0.19 -22.91 -10.27
C TRP A 197 1.44 -22.91 -11.16
N LYS A 198 1.52 -21.95 -12.08
CA LYS A 198 2.65 -21.82 -13.00
C LYS A 198 3.51 -20.64 -12.56
N ILE A 199 4.49 -20.90 -11.70
CA ILE A 199 5.39 -19.85 -11.22
C ILE A 199 6.36 -19.49 -12.35
N LYS A 200 6.27 -18.26 -12.83
CA LYS A 200 7.12 -17.73 -13.91
C LYS A 200 8.40 -17.13 -13.36
N GLU A 201 8.26 -16.26 -12.35
CA GLU A 201 9.34 -15.49 -11.75
C GLU A 201 9.13 -15.41 -10.23
N VAL A 202 10.24 -15.37 -9.49
CA VAL A 202 10.26 -15.13 -8.04
C VAL A 202 11.09 -13.88 -7.76
N CYS A 203 10.43 -12.82 -7.34
CA CYS A 203 10.97 -11.48 -7.15
C CYS A 203 11.41 -11.28 -5.70
N TYR A 204 12.60 -10.72 -5.49
CA TYR A 204 13.17 -10.56 -4.15
C TYR A 204 14.11 -9.35 -4.03
N ASP A 205 14.26 -8.79 -2.82
CA ASP A 205 15.32 -7.82 -2.52
C ASP A 205 16.67 -8.53 -2.31
N PRO A 206 17.73 -8.20 -3.07
CA PRO A 206 19.03 -8.85 -2.95
C PRO A 206 19.69 -8.77 -1.58
N TYR A 207 19.36 -7.78 -0.73
CA TYR A 207 20.11 -7.51 0.50
C TYR A 207 20.19 -8.68 1.50
N ASN A 208 19.13 -9.48 1.67
CA ASN A 208 19.07 -10.60 2.62
C ASN A 208 18.85 -11.97 1.96
N ALA A 209 18.86 -12.04 0.63
CA ALA A 209 18.24 -13.11 -0.13
C ALA A 209 19.18 -13.86 -1.08
N THR A 210 20.45 -13.41 -1.24
CA THR A 210 21.34 -13.95 -2.28
C THR A 210 21.52 -15.47 -2.19
N GLN A 211 21.71 -16.02 -0.99
CA GLN A 211 21.83 -17.47 -0.82
C GLN A 211 20.52 -18.20 -1.14
N PHE A 212 19.40 -17.66 -0.66
CA PHE A 212 18.08 -18.21 -0.93
C PHE A 212 17.77 -18.24 -2.43
N ALA A 213 18.13 -17.17 -3.16
CA ALA A 213 17.97 -17.09 -4.60
C ALA A 213 18.81 -18.15 -5.32
N ALA A 214 20.09 -18.29 -4.98
CA ALA A 214 20.94 -19.34 -5.56
C ALA A 214 20.39 -20.75 -5.31
N ASP A 215 19.84 -21.01 -4.12
CA ASP A 215 19.25 -22.30 -3.76
C ASP A 215 17.91 -22.57 -4.49
N MET A 216 17.19 -21.53 -4.89
CA MET A 216 15.95 -21.63 -5.68
C MET A 216 16.27 -21.77 -7.18
N GLU A 217 17.27 -21.05 -7.70
CA GLU A 217 17.75 -21.19 -9.08
C GLU A 217 18.29 -22.59 -9.36
N ALA A 218 19.02 -23.17 -8.40
CA ALA A 218 19.50 -24.55 -8.48
C ALA A 218 18.37 -25.58 -8.61
N GLU A 219 17.14 -25.22 -8.22
CA GLU A 219 15.94 -26.05 -8.34
C GLU A 219 15.05 -25.67 -9.53
N GLY A 220 15.50 -24.73 -10.37
CA GLY A 220 14.86 -24.37 -11.63
C GLY A 220 13.94 -23.16 -11.58
N TYR A 221 13.89 -22.42 -10.47
CA TYR A 221 13.14 -21.17 -10.41
C TYR A 221 13.89 -20.01 -11.09
N THR A 222 13.15 -19.16 -11.79
CA THR A 222 13.69 -17.90 -12.31
C THR A 222 13.61 -16.84 -11.23
N MET A 223 14.74 -16.49 -10.63
CA MET A 223 14.83 -15.51 -9.56
C MET A 223 15.13 -14.12 -10.13
N ILE A 224 14.38 -13.10 -9.70
CA ILE A 224 14.52 -11.71 -10.19
C ILE A 224 14.82 -10.75 -9.05
N GLU A 225 15.96 -10.07 -9.15
CA GLU A 225 16.34 -9.03 -8.19
C GLU A 225 15.51 -7.75 -8.37
N ILE A 226 14.78 -7.38 -7.32
CA ILE A 226 14.08 -6.10 -7.20
C ILE A 226 14.88 -5.17 -6.30
N ARG A 227 15.63 -4.27 -6.93
CA ARG A 227 16.42 -3.28 -6.20
C ARG A 227 15.50 -2.34 -5.43
N GLN A 228 15.70 -2.29 -4.12
CA GLN A 228 14.96 -1.37 -3.26
C GLN A 228 15.33 0.08 -3.58
N GLY A 229 14.32 0.91 -3.80
CA GLY A 229 14.50 2.33 -4.05
C GLY A 229 13.44 2.93 -4.96
N VAL A 230 13.39 4.26 -4.94
CA VAL A 230 12.32 5.05 -5.57
C VAL A 230 12.22 4.78 -7.07
N ARG A 231 13.37 4.65 -7.76
CA ARG A 231 13.44 4.40 -9.20
C ARG A 231 12.78 3.08 -9.64
N THR A 232 12.77 2.08 -8.77
CA THR A 232 12.25 0.75 -9.09
C THR A 232 10.83 0.58 -8.56
N LEU A 233 10.54 1.13 -7.38
CA LEU A 233 9.31 0.84 -6.64
C LEU A 233 8.22 1.90 -6.82
N SER A 234 8.53 3.13 -7.27
CA SER A 234 7.53 4.20 -7.36
C SER A 234 6.38 3.87 -8.31
N GLU A 235 6.68 3.54 -9.57
CA GLU A 235 5.64 3.23 -10.56
C GLU A 235 4.81 1.99 -10.17
N PRO A 236 5.40 0.85 -9.76
CA PRO A 236 4.62 -0.28 -9.26
C PRO A 236 3.74 0.07 -8.05
N THR A 237 4.24 0.89 -7.11
CA THR A 237 3.47 1.31 -5.93
C THR A 237 2.27 2.19 -6.33
N LYS A 238 2.45 3.08 -7.31
CA LYS A 238 1.34 3.91 -7.85
C LYS A 238 0.33 3.05 -8.61
N ASN A 239 0.81 2.17 -9.50
CA ASN A 239 -0.04 1.34 -10.34
C ASN A 239 -0.88 0.36 -9.51
N PHE A 240 -0.29 -0.32 -8.53
CA PHE A 240 -1.04 -1.22 -7.65
C PHE A 240 -2.21 -0.49 -6.94
N ARG A 241 -1.95 0.72 -6.45
CA ARG A 241 -3.00 1.56 -5.83
C ARG A 241 -4.08 1.96 -6.82
N GLU A 242 -3.71 2.37 -8.03
CA GLU A 242 -4.64 2.70 -9.10
C GLU A 242 -5.53 1.50 -9.42
N MET A 243 -4.96 0.30 -9.57
CA MET A 243 -5.72 -0.92 -9.81
C MET A 243 -6.71 -1.23 -8.69
N VAL A 244 -6.35 -1.00 -7.42
CA VAL A 244 -7.29 -1.15 -6.29
C VAL A 244 -8.45 -0.14 -6.39
N LEU A 245 -8.15 1.12 -6.70
CA LEU A 245 -9.19 2.15 -6.86
C LEU A 245 -10.13 1.86 -8.04
N GLU A 246 -9.59 1.27 -9.11
CA GLU A 246 -10.35 0.83 -10.29
C GLU A 246 -11.04 -0.54 -10.10
N LYS A 247 -10.87 -1.19 -8.94
CA LYS A 247 -11.40 -2.53 -8.62
C LYS A 247 -10.90 -3.63 -9.55
N LYS A 248 -9.66 -3.51 -10.02
CA LYS A 248 -8.96 -4.48 -10.88
C LYS A 248 -8.13 -5.50 -10.10
N VAL A 249 -8.09 -5.40 -8.77
CA VAL A 249 -7.43 -6.38 -7.90
C VAL A 249 -8.47 -7.31 -7.30
N LEU A 250 -8.18 -8.61 -7.27
CA LEU A 250 -8.95 -9.63 -6.54
C LEU A 250 -8.07 -10.15 -5.40
N HIS A 251 -8.56 -10.15 -4.17
CA HIS A 251 -7.84 -10.74 -3.03
C HIS A 251 -8.76 -11.59 -2.16
N ASP A 252 -8.18 -12.54 -1.42
CA ASP A 252 -8.86 -13.57 -0.62
C ASP A 252 -9.20 -13.10 0.80
N LYS A 253 -9.27 -11.78 0.98
CA LYS A 253 -9.50 -11.12 2.28
C LYS A 253 -8.49 -11.54 3.36
N ASN A 254 -7.25 -11.85 2.98
CA ASN A 254 -6.18 -12.11 3.93
C ASN A 254 -6.03 -10.93 4.93
N PRO A 255 -6.30 -11.15 6.22
CA PRO A 255 -6.31 -10.10 7.23
C PRO A 255 -4.91 -9.60 7.61
N VAL A 256 -3.87 -10.39 7.33
CA VAL A 256 -2.46 -10.03 7.55
C VAL A 256 -2.01 -9.03 6.48
N LEU A 257 -2.40 -9.27 5.22
CA LEU A 257 -2.17 -8.34 4.12
C LEU A 257 -2.97 -7.06 4.29
N GLU A 258 -4.25 -7.15 4.66
CA GLU A 258 -5.07 -5.97 4.95
C GLU A 258 -4.49 -5.11 6.08
N TRP A 259 -4.04 -5.73 7.17
CA TRP A 259 -3.35 -5.04 8.25
C TRP A 259 -2.08 -4.34 7.79
N SER A 260 -1.29 -5.00 6.93
CA SER A 260 -0.09 -4.46 6.32
C SER A 260 -0.37 -3.23 5.46
N ILE A 261 -1.44 -3.27 4.66
CA ILE A 261 -1.91 -2.13 3.86
C ILE A 261 -2.33 -0.95 4.76
N GLY A 262 -3.06 -1.22 5.84
CA GLY A 262 -3.47 -0.20 6.82
C GLY A 262 -2.30 0.38 7.64
N ASN A 263 -1.15 -0.31 7.63
CA ASN A 263 0.07 0.14 8.26
C ASN A 263 0.98 0.94 7.33
N ALA A 264 0.89 0.68 6.03
CA ALA A 264 1.75 1.31 5.04
C ALA A 264 1.44 2.79 4.87
N VAL A 265 2.51 3.57 4.80
CA VAL A 265 2.47 4.99 4.44
C VAL A 265 3.34 5.24 3.22
N THR A 266 3.05 6.30 2.48
CA THR A 266 3.87 6.74 1.35
C THR A 266 4.86 7.80 1.79
N LYS A 267 6.14 7.56 1.50
CA LYS A 267 7.17 8.60 1.53
C LYS A 267 7.33 9.15 0.12
N MET A 268 7.04 10.44 -0.05
CA MET A 268 7.18 11.13 -1.33
C MET A 268 8.52 11.87 -1.41
N ASP A 269 9.18 11.82 -2.57
CA ASP A 269 10.36 12.63 -2.87
C ASP A 269 10.00 13.96 -3.57
N ALA A 270 11.00 14.80 -3.86
CA ALA A 270 10.79 16.08 -4.53
C ALA A 270 10.29 15.97 -5.99
N GLN A 271 10.34 14.77 -6.59
CA GLN A 271 9.89 14.47 -7.94
C GLN A 271 8.52 13.78 -7.94
N GLU A 272 7.79 13.81 -6.81
CA GLU A 272 6.48 13.17 -6.64
C GLU A 272 6.50 11.65 -6.86
N ASN A 273 7.68 11.03 -6.72
CA ASN A 273 7.78 9.58 -6.63
C ASN A 273 7.42 9.14 -5.22
N ILE A 274 6.81 7.97 -5.10
CA ILE A 274 6.41 7.41 -3.80
C ILE A 274 7.11 6.09 -3.52
N MET A 275 7.30 5.79 -2.25
CA MET A 275 7.67 4.47 -1.77
C MET A 275 6.87 4.14 -0.53
N LEU A 276 6.65 2.85 -0.29
CA LEU A 276 6.09 2.39 0.97
C LEU A 276 7.12 2.54 2.09
N ASP A 277 6.64 3.04 3.22
CA ASP A 277 7.36 3.13 4.48
C ASP A 277 6.37 2.83 5.62
N LYS A 278 6.86 2.84 6.85
CA LYS A 278 6.08 2.62 8.06
C LYS A 278 6.14 3.84 8.97
N SER A 279 5.01 4.26 9.53
CA SER A 279 4.99 5.40 10.46
C SER A 279 5.69 5.09 11.78
N LYS A 280 5.56 3.84 12.24
CA LYS A 280 6.15 3.37 13.51
C LYS A 280 6.98 2.12 13.27
N SER A 281 8.00 1.91 14.09
CA SER A 281 8.80 0.68 14.03
C SER A 281 7.99 -0.59 14.36
N THR A 282 6.88 -0.46 15.08
CA THR A 282 5.92 -1.53 15.40
C THR A 282 4.99 -1.86 14.24
N ASP A 283 4.82 -0.96 13.29
CA ASP A 283 4.04 -1.22 12.08
C ASP A 283 4.79 -2.25 11.22
N ARG A 284 4.03 -3.13 10.57
CA ARG A 284 4.53 -4.14 9.63
C ARG A 284 3.94 -3.84 8.27
N ILE A 285 4.80 -3.81 7.26
CA ILE A 285 4.43 -3.57 5.87
C ILE A 285 4.93 -4.71 4.96
N ASP A 286 5.51 -5.75 5.56
CA ASP A 286 6.21 -6.82 4.86
C ASP A 286 5.28 -7.55 3.87
N PRO A 287 3.99 -7.84 4.20
CA PRO A 287 3.05 -8.39 3.21
C PRO A 287 2.79 -7.52 1.97
N ILE A 288 2.64 -6.21 2.13
CA ILE A 288 2.42 -5.31 0.98
C ILE A 288 3.74 -5.06 0.24
N ALA A 289 4.88 -5.04 0.94
CA ALA A 289 6.20 -4.97 0.32
C ALA A 289 6.47 -6.20 -0.57
N SER A 290 6.14 -7.41 -0.10
CA SER A 290 6.25 -8.63 -0.91
C SER A 290 5.32 -8.60 -2.13
N ALA A 291 4.12 -8.02 -1.99
CA ALA A 291 3.24 -7.79 -3.13
C ALA A 291 3.87 -6.82 -4.15
N ILE A 292 4.30 -5.64 -3.73
CA ILE A 292 4.92 -4.66 -4.63
C ILE A 292 6.17 -5.24 -5.32
N ASN A 293 6.96 -6.09 -4.66
CA ASN A 293 8.07 -6.80 -5.30
C ASN A 293 7.60 -7.68 -6.48
N ALA A 294 6.51 -8.44 -6.33
CA ALA A 294 5.90 -9.18 -7.45
C ALA A 294 5.35 -8.21 -8.51
N HIS A 295 4.65 -7.18 -8.06
CA HIS A 295 3.97 -6.23 -8.91
C HIS A 295 4.90 -5.49 -9.88
N VAL A 296 6.16 -5.26 -9.48
CA VAL A 296 7.20 -4.71 -10.37
C VAL A 296 7.28 -5.49 -11.68
N ARG A 297 7.16 -6.82 -11.62
CA ARG A 297 7.24 -7.70 -12.78
C ARG A 297 5.89 -7.96 -13.44
N VAL A 298 4.80 -7.96 -12.66
CA VAL A 298 3.42 -8.04 -13.21
C VAL A 298 3.14 -6.85 -14.14
N MET A 299 3.57 -5.65 -13.75
CA MET A 299 3.42 -4.43 -14.55
C MET A 299 4.27 -4.45 -15.83
N CYS A 300 5.39 -5.18 -15.83
CA CYS A 300 6.18 -5.48 -17.02
C CYS A 300 5.47 -6.54 -17.86
N LYS A 301 4.28 -6.22 -18.40
CA LYS A 301 3.67 -7.03 -19.45
C LYS A 301 4.70 -7.17 -20.55
N ASP A 302 5.13 -8.41 -20.83
CA ASP A 302 5.80 -8.69 -22.09
C ASP A 302 4.91 -8.05 -23.15
N PRO A 303 5.42 -7.12 -23.97
CA PRO A 303 4.73 -6.83 -25.20
C PRO A 303 4.79 -8.14 -25.97
N LYS A 304 3.78 -8.99 -25.78
CA LYS A 304 3.23 -9.82 -26.85
C LYS A 304 2.64 -8.85 -27.88
N ALA A 305 3.44 -7.92 -28.39
CA ALA A 305 3.54 -7.79 -29.82
C ALA A 305 3.88 -9.21 -30.26
N ASP A 306 2.84 -9.95 -30.64
CA ASP A 306 3.01 -11.21 -31.31
C ASP A 306 3.82 -10.86 -32.56
N LEU A 307 5.14 -10.97 -32.44
CA LEU A 307 6.09 -10.67 -33.50
C LEU A 307 5.73 -11.52 -34.71
N ASN A 308 5.19 -12.72 -34.51
CA ASN A 308 4.65 -13.51 -35.61
C ASN A 308 3.42 -12.83 -36.20
N ALA A 309 2.42 -12.39 -35.43
CA ALA A 309 1.29 -11.63 -35.98
C ALA A 309 1.72 -10.32 -36.66
N HIS A 310 2.74 -9.62 -36.15
CA HIS A 310 3.24 -8.38 -36.74
C HIS A 310 4.03 -8.63 -38.03
N ILE A 311 4.91 -9.64 -38.04
CA ILE A 311 5.65 -10.08 -39.25
C ILE A 311 4.67 -10.64 -40.29
N LEU A 312 3.63 -11.36 -39.86
CA LEU A 312 2.59 -11.93 -40.73
C LEU A 312 1.49 -10.90 -41.12
N SER A 313 1.46 -9.71 -40.49
CA SER A 313 0.45 -8.68 -40.78
C SER A 313 0.63 -7.98 -42.14
N GLY A 314 1.67 -8.33 -42.90
CA GLY A 314 1.95 -7.75 -44.21
C GLY A 314 2.45 -6.31 -44.20
N ASN A 315 2.47 -5.65 -43.03
CA ASN A 315 2.99 -4.29 -42.83
C ASN A 315 4.48 -4.26 -42.42
N PHE A 316 5.15 -5.41 -42.39
CA PHE A 316 6.55 -5.52 -42.05
C PHE A 316 7.41 -5.36 -43.32
N SER A 317 8.14 -4.24 -43.42
CA SER A 317 9.13 -3.99 -44.48
C SER A 317 10.54 -4.07 -43.89
N PHE A 318 11.47 -4.65 -44.65
CA PHE A 318 12.92 -4.51 -44.41
C PHE A 318 13.37 -3.06 -44.64
#